data_AF-A0A367QLL3-F1
#
_entry.id   AF-A0A367QLL3-F1
#
_cell.length_a   1.000
_cell.length_b   1.000
_cell.length_c   1.000
_cell.angle_alpha   90.00
_cell.angle_beta   90.00
_cell.angle_gamma   90.00
#
_symmetry.space_group_name_H-M   'P 1'
#
loop_
_entity.id
_entity.type
_entity.pdbx_description
1 polymer ?
#
loop_
_entity_poly.entity_id
_entity_poly.type
_entity_poly.pdbx_seq_one_letter_code
_entity_poly.pdbx_strand_id
1 'polypeptide(L)' 'MLKIKLEENRVYQEAKEEGRQEVKLELVPQLLARGISMEEVAQLLSLTIEQVRLATEQES' A
#
# COMPACT_ATOMS: atom_id res chain seq x y z
N MET A 1 25.58 4.78 23.46
CA MET A 1 24.97 5.90 22.71
C MET A 1 24.85 5.69 21.19
N LEU A 2 25.36 4.61 20.59
CA LEU A 2 25.29 4.36 19.14
C LEU A 2 24.16 3.42 18.66
N LYS A 3 23.50 2.67 19.57
CA LYS A 3 22.42 1.74 19.20
C LYS A 3 21.13 2.44 18.74
N ILE A 4 20.71 3.49 19.45
CA ILE A 4 19.41 4.17 19.22
C ILE A 4 19.31 4.79 17.82
N LYS A 5 20.40 5.36 17.29
CA LYS A 5 20.40 6.01 15.96
C LYS A 5 20.21 5.04 14.78
N LEU A 6 20.55 3.75 14.95
CA LEU A 6 20.36 2.74 13.90
C LEU A 6 18.93 2.20 13.91
N GLU A 7 18.32 2.07 15.09
CA GLU A 7 16.93 1.66 15.26
C GLU A 7 15.97 2.73 14.71
N GLU A 8 16.21 4.02 14.97
CA GLU A 8 15.40 5.11 14.40
C GLU A 8 15.40 5.13 12.86
N ASN A 9 16.55 4.82 12.23
CA ASN A 9 16.65 4.83 10.76
C ASN A 9 15.90 3.63 10.15
N ARG A 10 15.99 2.44 10.74
CA ARG A 10 15.23 1.26 10.28
C ARG A 10 13.72 1.45 10.48
N VAL A 11 13.29 1.87 11.67
CA VAL A 11 11.87 2.08 11.98
C VAL A 11 11.27 3.16 11.09
N TYR A 12 12.00 4.23 10.79
CA TYR A 12 11.52 5.28 9.89
C TYR A 12 11.38 4.81 8.43
N GLN A 13 12.29 3.95 7.96
CA GLN A 13 12.21 3.41 6.60
C GLN A 13 11.07 2.40 6.46
N GLU A 14 10.89 1.52 7.46
CA GLU A 14 9.77 0.58 7.53
C GLU A 14 8.43 1.32 7.60
N ALA A 15 8.29 2.30 8.52
CA ALA A 15 7.05 3.08 8.64
C ALA A 15 6.73 3.91 7.38
N LYS A 16 7.74 4.38 6.65
CA LYS A 16 7.55 5.12 5.39
C LYS A 16 7.15 4.21 4.24
N GLU A 17 7.63 2.97 4.21
CA GLU A 17 7.21 1.96 3.24
C GLU A 17 5.81 1.43 3.54
N GLU A 18 5.49 1.18 4.82
CA GLU A 18 4.15 0.78 5.28
C GLU A 18 3.11 1.86 4.96
N GLY A 19 3.36 3.12 5.34
CA GLY A 19 2.44 4.21 5.01
C GLY A 19 2.26 4.44 3.50
N ARG A 20 3.27 4.12 2.68
CA ARG A 20 3.12 4.15 1.21
C ARG A 20 2.29 3.00 0.67
N GLN A 21 2.33 1.83 1.32
CA GLN A 21 1.52 0.68 0.93
C GLN A 21 0.07 0.85 1.37
N GLU A 22 -0.16 1.33 2.59
CA GLU A 22 -1.50 1.60 3.12
C GLU A 22 -2.26 2.61 2.25
N VAL A 23 -1.65 3.76 1.92
CA VAL A 23 -2.27 4.78 1.06
C VAL A 23 -2.60 4.23 -0.34
N LYS A 24 -1.78 3.33 -0.88
CA LYS A 24 -2.07 2.70 -2.17
C LYS A 24 -3.29 1.77 -2.06
N LEU A 25 -3.39 0.98 -1.01
CA LEU A 25 -4.51 0.06 -0.80
C LEU A 25 -5.83 0.82 -0.57
N GLU A 26 -5.83 1.94 0.12
CA GLU A 26 -7.02 2.80 0.30
C GLU A 26 -7.52 3.45 -1.02
N LEU A 27 -6.66 3.58 -2.02
CA LEU A 27 -7.02 4.10 -3.34
C LEU A 27 -7.62 3.04 -4.26
N VAL A 28 -7.38 1.75 -3.98
CA VAL A 28 -7.87 0.63 -4.81
C VAL A 28 -9.39 0.66 -4.98
N PRO A 29 -10.22 0.70 -3.91
CA PRO A 29 -11.68 0.72 -4.02
C PRO A 29 -12.18 1.92 -4.82
N GLN A 30 -11.57 3.09 -4.62
CA GLN A 30 -11.94 4.33 -5.30
C GLN A 30 -11.60 4.35 -6.80
N LEU A 31 -10.57 3.62 -7.22
CA LEU A 31 -10.20 3.47 -8.62
C LEU A 31 -11.12 2.47 -9.32
N LEU A 32 -11.42 1.34 -8.66
CA LEU A 32 -12.38 0.35 -9.16
C LEU A 32 -13.78 0.93 -9.29
N ALA A 33 -14.23 1.74 -8.31
CA ALA A 33 -15.51 2.45 -8.37
C ALA A 33 -15.62 3.45 -9.54
N ARG A 34 -14.49 3.91 -10.08
CA ARG A 34 -14.43 4.75 -11.29
C ARG A 34 -14.45 3.94 -12.60
N GLY A 35 -14.56 2.62 -12.52
CA GLY A 35 -14.61 1.71 -13.66
C GLY A 35 -13.24 1.28 -14.18
N ILE A 36 -12.17 1.52 -13.43
CA ILE A 36 -10.82 1.03 -13.77
C ILE A 36 -10.76 -0.47 -13.46
N SER A 37 -10.12 -1.26 -14.32
CA SER A 37 -9.96 -2.70 -14.10
C SER A 37 -8.98 -3.02 -12.96
N MET A 38 -9.11 -4.20 -12.34
CA MET A 38 -8.19 -4.64 -11.28
C MET A 38 -6.75 -4.74 -11.79
N GLU A 39 -6.57 -5.14 -13.05
CA GLU A 39 -5.29 -5.23 -13.74
C GLU A 39 -4.64 -3.86 -13.92
N GLU A 40 -5.40 -2.86 -14.36
CA GLU A 40 -4.90 -1.49 -14.50
C GLU A 40 -4.59 -0.87 -13.13
N VAL A 41 -5.42 -1.12 -12.10
CA VAL A 41 -5.15 -0.63 -10.73
C VAL A 41 -3.86 -1.26 -10.19
N ALA A 42 -3.67 -2.56 -10.36
CA ALA A 42 -2.46 -3.26 -9.99
C ALA A 42 -1.22 -2.65 -10.66
N GLN A 43 -1.31 -2.37 -11.96
CA GLN A 43 -0.22 -1.75 -12.70
C GLN A 43 0.04 -0.30 -12.26
N LEU A 44 -1.01 0.51 -12.10
CA LEU A 44 -0.93 1.94 -11.75
C LEU A 44 -0.36 2.15 -10.34
N LEU A 45 -0.74 1.30 -9.40
CA LEU A 45 -0.29 1.38 -8.01
C LEU A 45 0.95 0.51 -7.73
N SER A 46 1.42 -0.24 -8.74
CA SER A 46 2.48 -1.25 -8.61
C SER A 46 2.17 -2.24 -7.48
N LEU A 47 0.93 -2.72 -7.46
CA LEU A 47 0.40 -3.74 -6.57
C LEU A 47 0.20 -5.04 -7.35
N THR A 48 0.05 -6.15 -6.63
CA THR A 48 -0.40 -7.41 -7.23
C THR A 48 -1.92 -7.47 -7.30
N ILE A 49 -2.46 -8.29 -8.19
CA ILE A 49 -3.92 -8.53 -8.29
C ILE A 49 -4.49 -9.02 -6.96
N GLU A 50 -3.74 -9.87 -6.24
CA GLU A 50 -4.11 -10.34 -4.90
C GLU A 50 -4.23 -9.19 -3.90
N GLN A 51 -3.30 -8.23 -3.91
CA GLN A 51 -3.36 -7.04 -3.04
C GLN A 51 -4.55 -6.15 -3.38
N VAL A 52 -4.84 -5.99 -4.67
CA VAL A 52 -6.02 -5.25 -5.14
C VAL A 52 -7.31 -5.92 -4.67
N ARG A 53 -7.40 -7.26 -4.74
CA ARG A 53 -8.55 -8.01 -4.23
C ARG A 53 -8.69 -7.89 -2.71
N LEU A 54 -7.61 -8.10 -1.96
CA LEU A 54 -7.61 -7.97 -0.51
C LEU A 54 -8.04 -6.57 -0.06
N ALA A 55 -7.59 -5.51 -0.76
CA ALA A 55 -8.01 -4.15 -0.46
C ALA A 55 -9.52 -3.93 -0.61
N THR A 56 -10.18 -4.62 -1.55
CA THR A 56 -11.65 -4.59 -1.67
C THR A 56 -12.39 -5.43 -0.65
N GLU A 57 -11.76 -6.51 -0.15
CA GLU A 57 -12.35 -7.40 0.86
C GLU A 57 -12.23 -6.81 2.28
N GLN A 58 -11.21 -5.99 2.54
CA GLN A 58 -10.97 -5.36 3.86
C GLN A 58 -11.93 -4.20 4.17
N GLU A 59 -12.59 -3.64 3.15
CA GLU A 59 -13.50 -2.48 3.29
C GLU A 59 -14.99 -2.88 3.39
N SER A 60 -15.31 -4.18 3.50
CA SER A 60 -16.68 -4.71 3.73
C SER A 60 -17.06 -4.80 5.21
#